data_AF-A0AA90TL24-F1
#
_entry.id   AF-A0AA90TL24-F1
#
_cell.length_a   1.000
_cell.length_b   1.000
_cell.length_c   1.000
_cell.angle_alpha   90.00
_cell.angle_beta   90.00
_cell.angle_gamma   90.00
#
_symmetry.space_group_name_H-M   'P 1'
#
loop_
_entity.id
_entity.type
_entity.pdbx_description
1 polymer ?
#
loop_
_entity_poly.entity_id
_entity_poly.type
_entity_poly.pdbx_seq_one_letter_code
_entity_poly.pdbx_strand_id
1 'polypeptide(L)'
;MMFFFYLGFLLIWFVVLWLVVKGIMRGMESRHKSVITTAIIAVAFPLPLADEIVGAIQFSALCKSQVLYKAPDMAERKGTNLIFIAHEKVEIKGAALPMTREVWEYVGESDRSLLFRYAVIKADQGFLARTVRLNDGGNPLIFTGVCYPKERKAIFSEYNIIN
;
A
#
# COMPACT_ATOMS: atom_id res chain seq x y z
N MET A 1 19.56 8.38 0.69
CA MET A 1 20.44 7.20 0.80
C MET A 1 19.79 5.93 0.23
N MET A 2 18.55 5.60 0.60
CA MET A 2 17.77 4.44 0.07
C MET A 2 17.66 4.33 -1.46
N PHE A 3 17.49 5.46 -2.16
CA PHE A 3 17.32 5.48 -3.61
C PHE A 3 18.51 4.86 -4.37
N PHE A 4 19.75 5.10 -3.91
CA PHE A 4 20.95 4.58 -4.57
C PHE A 4 21.10 3.07 -4.40
N PHE A 5 20.71 2.52 -3.23
CA PHE A 5 20.71 1.08 -3.01
C PHE A 5 19.70 0.37 -3.89
N TYR A 6 18.49 0.93 -4.01
CA TYR A 6 17.47 0.41 -4.90
C TYR A 6 17.90 0.45 -6.37
N LEU A 7 18.47 1.57 -6.82
CA LEU A 7 18.99 1.69 -8.19
C LEU A 7 20.11 0.69 -8.46
N GLY A 8 21.04 0.51 -7.50
CA GLY A 8 22.09 -0.50 -7.58
C GLY A 8 21.54 -1.92 -7.70
N PHE A 9 20.52 -2.26 -6.90
CA PHE A 9 19.86 -3.56 -6.98
C PHE A 9 19.20 -3.79 -8.35
N LEU A 10 18.47 -2.80 -8.87
CA LEU A 10 17.86 -2.90 -10.20
C LEU A 10 18.89 -3.05 -11.32
N LEU A 11 20.03 -2.37 -11.22
CA LEU A 11 21.12 -2.50 -12.18
C LEU A 11 21.74 -3.90 -12.14
N ILE A 12 22.00 -4.43 -10.94
CA ILE A 12 22.51 -5.81 -10.78
C ILE A 12 21.50 -6.81 -11.35
N TRP A 13 20.21 -6.65 -11.02
CA TRP A 13 19.14 -7.49 -11.53
C TRP A 13 19.05 -7.45 -13.05
N PHE A 14 19.15 -6.27 -13.65
CA PHE A 14 19.19 -6.10 -15.11
C PHE A 14 20.36 -6.85 -15.74
N VAL A 15 21.56 -6.72 -15.18
CA VAL A 15 22.76 -7.43 -15.68
C VAL A 15 22.59 -8.94 -15.57
N VAL A 16 22.08 -9.44 -14.44
CA VAL A 16 21.81 -10.87 -14.23
C VAL A 16 20.80 -11.37 -15.27
N LEU A 17 19.67 -10.68 -15.43
CA LEU A 17 18.67 -11.03 -16.45
C LEU A 17 19.25 -11.04 -17.86
N TRP A 18 20.03 -10.01 -18.21
CA TRP A 18 20.67 -9.92 -19.52
C TRP A 18 21.59 -11.11 -19.78
N LEU A 19 22.41 -11.51 -18.80
CA LEU A 19 23.31 -12.66 -18.91
C LEU A 19 22.55 -13.98 -19.04
N VAL A 20 21.51 -14.18 -18.22
CA VAL A 20 20.66 -15.39 -18.25
C VAL A 20 19.96 -15.53 -19.59
N VAL A 21 19.27 -14.48 -20.04
CA VAL A 21 18.54 -14.51 -21.32
C VAL A 21 19.50 -14.67 -22.48
N LYS A 22 20.63 -13.95 -22.50
CA LYS A 22 21.66 -14.13 -23.54
C LYS A 22 22.19 -15.57 -23.55
N GLY A 23 22.36 -16.19 -22.38
CA GLY A 23 22.75 -17.59 -22.22
C GLY A 23 21.75 -18.56 -22.84
N ILE A 24 20.47 -18.45 -22.47
CA ILE A 24 19.38 -19.26 -23.03
C ILE A 24 19.30 -19.10 -24.55
N MET A 25 19.43 -17.87 -25.03
CA MET A 25 19.28 -17.54 -26.45
C MET A 25 20.52 -17.92 -27.28
N ARG A 26 21.66 -18.30 -26.68
CA ARG A 26 22.87 -18.71 -27.43
C ARG A 26 22.61 -19.89 -28.36
N GLY A 27 21.79 -20.85 -27.94
CA GLY A 27 21.46 -22.04 -28.74
C GLY A 27 20.37 -21.81 -29.81
N MET A 28 19.80 -20.61 -29.90
CA MET A 28 18.73 -20.33 -30.85
C MET A 28 19.24 -19.49 -32.02
N GLU A 29 19.14 -20.04 -33.23
CA GLU A 29 19.29 -19.31 -34.49
C GLU A 29 17.91 -18.91 -34.99
N SER A 30 17.52 -17.66 -34.71
CA SER A 30 16.26 -17.09 -35.18
C SER A 30 16.43 -15.62 -35.47
N ARG A 31 15.82 -15.16 -36.57
CA ARG A 31 15.75 -13.73 -36.95
C ARG A 31 15.09 -12.89 -35.86
N HIS A 32 14.22 -13.49 -35.04
CA HIS A 32 13.48 -12.83 -33.97
C HIS A 32 14.17 -12.90 -32.60
N LYS A 33 15.39 -13.45 -32.53
CA LYS A 33 16.15 -13.62 -31.28
C LYS A 33 16.26 -12.33 -30.46
N SER A 34 16.50 -11.19 -31.13
CA SER A 34 16.58 -9.89 -30.46
C SER A 34 15.23 -9.49 -29.85
N VAL A 35 14.14 -9.62 -30.61
CA VAL A 35 12.79 -9.29 -30.16
C VAL A 35 12.37 -10.14 -28.96
N ILE A 36 12.60 -11.45 -29.03
CA ILE A 36 12.28 -12.39 -27.96
C ILE A 36 13.11 -12.08 -26.70
N THR A 37 14.41 -11.79 -26.87
CA THR A 37 15.29 -11.39 -25.75
C THR A 37 14.75 -10.16 -25.05
N THR A 38 14.42 -9.11 -25.80
CA THR A 38 13.87 -7.87 -25.27
C THR A 38 12.53 -8.11 -24.57
N ALA A 39 11.65 -8.92 -25.15
CA ALA A 39 10.36 -9.25 -24.55
C ALA A 39 10.51 -9.98 -23.19
N ILE A 40 11.40 -10.98 -23.12
CA ILE A 40 11.66 -11.71 -21.86
C ILE A 40 12.21 -10.76 -20.79
N ILE A 41 13.18 -9.91 -21.15
CA ILE A 41 13.75 -8.95 -20.20
C ILE A 41 12.67 -7.95 -19.74
N ALA A 42 11.85 -7.42 -20.64
CA ALA A 42 10.80 -6.48 -20.29
C ALA A 42 9.78 -7.06 -19.30
N VAL A 43 9.45 -8.36 -19.44
CA VAL A 43 8.52 -9.05 -18.53
C VAL A 43 9.20 -9.47 -17.23
N ALA A 44 10.46 -9.92 -17.27
CA ALA A 44 11.17 -10.43 -16.11
C ALA A 44 11.76 -9.32 -15.22
N PHE A 45 12.05 -8.16 -15.79
CA PHE A 45 12.63 -7.03 -15.07
C PHE A 45 11.78 -6.55 -13.88
N PRO A 46 10.45 -6.38 -13.97
CA PRO A 46 9.62 -5.99 -12.84
C PRO A 46 9.34 -7.10 -11.82
N LEU A 47 9.75 -8.36 -12.05
CA LEU A 47 9.42 -9.49 -11.17
C LEU A 47 9.80 -9.30 -9.69
N PRO A 48 10.95 -8.68 -9.33
CA PRO A 48 11.27 -8.44 -7.93
C PRO A 48 10.29 -7.52 -7.20
N LEU A 49 9.40 -6.83 -7.93
CA LEU A 49 8.38 -5.92 -7.41
C LEU A 49 6.96 -6.39 -7.77
N ALA A 50 6.81 -7.59 -8.31
CA ALA A 50 5.51 -8.08 -8.78
C ALA A 50 4.45 -8.07 -7.68
N ASP A 51 4.85 -8.42 -6.45
CA ASP A 51 3.96 -8.41 -5.29
C ASP A 51 3.54 -6.99 -4.89
N GLU A 52 4.46 -6.00 -4.94
CA GLU A 52 4.10 -4.60 -4.71
C GLU A 52 3.22 -4.02 -5.82
N ILE A 53 3.42 -4.41 -7.08
CA ILE A 53 2.59 -3.97 -8.22
C ILE A 53 1.16 -4.49 -8.05
N VAL A 54 1.01 -5.81 -7.82
CA VAL A 54 -0.32 -6.42 -7.60
C VAL A 54 -0.95 -5.87 -6.33
N GLY A 55 -0.16 -5.73 -5.27
CA GLY A 55 -0.61 -5.18 -3.99
C GLY A 55 -1.05 -3.72 -4.11
N ALA A 56 -0.40 -2.89 -4.93
CA ALA A 56 -0.83 -1.52 -5.19
C ALA A 56 -2.21 -1.47 -5.85
N ILE A 57 -2.49 -2.39 -6.79
CA ILE A 57 -3.80 -2.51 -7.44
C ILE A 57 -4.87 -2.93 -6.42
N GLN A 58 -4.60 -3.98 -5.63
CA GLN A 58 -5.50 -4.45 -4.58
C GLN A 58 -5.77 -3.37 -3.53
N PHE A 59 -4.71 -2.70 -3.07
CA PHE A 59 -4.79 -1.61 -2.11
C PHE A 59 -5.62 -0.45 -2.67
N SER A 60 -5.40 -0.03 -3.92
CA SER A 60 -6.19 1.01 -4.56
C SER A 60 -7.69 0.66 -4.63
N ALA A 61 -8.01 -0.59 -4.96
CA ALA A 61 -9.39 -1.06 -4.98
C ALA A 61 -10.03 -1.02 -3.59
N LEU A 62 -9.31 -1.47 -2.56
CA LEU A 62 -9.75 -1.41 -1.17
C LEU A 62 -9.94 0.03 -0.67
N CYS A 63 -9.05 0.96 -1.02
CA CYS A 63 -9.18 2.36 -0.64
C CYS A 63 -10.38 3.04 -1.31
N LYS A 64 -10.72 2.64 -2.54
CA LYS A 64 -11.90 3.16 -3.25
C LYS A 64 -13.23 2.68 -2.66
N SER A 65 -13.24 1.51 -2.02
CA SER A 65 -14.44 0.95 -1.39
C SER A 65 -14.62 1.34 0.08
N GLN A 66 -13.73 2.17 0.64
CA GLN A 66 -13.86 2.67 2.00
C GLN A 66 -15.09 3.56 2.13
N VAL A 67 -15.92 3.26 3.12
CA VAL A 67 -17.08 4.07 3.50
C VAL A 67 -16.83 4.67 4.87
N LEU A 68 -17.13 5.95 4.99
CA LEU A 68 -17.19 6.65 6.26
C LEU A 68 -18.64 6.60 6.77
N TYR A 69 -18.83 5.97 7.92
CA TYR A 69 -20.09 6.08 8.65
C TYR A 69 -20.15 7.44 9.36
N LYS A 70 -21.29 8.12 9.27
CA LYS A 70 -21.62 9.36 9.98
C LYS A 70 -22.94 9.18 10.70
N ALA A 71 -23.02 9.63 11.94
CA ALA A 71 -24.27 9.67 12.68
C ALA A 71 -25.25 10.66 12.02
N PRO A 72 -26.57 10.40 12.04
CA PRO A 72 -27.57 11.29 11.44
C PRO A 72 -27.54 12.72 12.01
N ASP A 73 -27.24 12.84 13.30
CA ASP A 73 -27.19 14.09 14.06
C ASP A 73 -25.77 14.69 14.15
N MET A 74 -24.81 14.13 13.40
CA MET A 74 -23.41 14.58 13.41
C MET A 74 -23.28 16.09 13.14
N ALA A 75 -24.08 16.62 12.21
CA ALA A 75 -24.04 18.04 11.83
C ALA A 75 -24.50 18.98 12.95
N GLU A 76 -25.38 18.53 13.85
CA GLU A 76 -25.90 19.31 14.98
C GLU A 76 -24.90 19.35 16.13
N ARG A 77 -23.95 18.40 16.15
CA ARG A 77 -22.93 18.23 17.20
C ARG A 77 -21.57 18.84 16.82
N LYS A 78 -21.52 19.79 15.88
CA LYS A 78 -20.25 20.45 15.50
C LYS A 78 -19.63 21.17 16.70
N GLY A 79 -18.30 21.14 16.80
CA GLY A 79 -17.55 21.76 17.90
C GLY A 79 -17.54 20.97 19.22
N THR A 80 -18.25 19.84 19.31
CA THR A 80 -18.15 18.97 20.50
C THR A 80 -16.80 18.27 20.57
N ASN A 81 -16.38 17.95 21.79
CA ASN A 81 -15.21 17.13 22.05
C ASN A 81 -15.46 15.67 21.69
N LEU A 82 -14.50 15.07 21.00
CA LEU A 82 -14.53 13.67 20.57
C LEU A 82 -13.39 12.88 21.18
N ILE A 83 -13.71 11.65 21.60
CA ILE A 83 -12.75 10.67 22.08
C ILE A 83 -12.45 9.71 20.94
N PHE A 84 -11.15 9.49 20.69
CA PHE A 84 -10.67 8.55 19.69
C PHE A 84 -10.60 7.13 20.25
N ILE A 85 -11.16 6.17 19.52
CA ILE A 85 -11.09 4.74 19.85
C ILE A 85 -10.51 4.00 18.63
N ALA A 86 -9.31 3.45 18.81
CA ALA A 86 -8.68 2.55 17.86
C ALA A 86 -9.05 1.10 18.19
N HIS A 87 -9.60 0.38 17.21
CA HIS A 87 -9.88 -1.05 17.31
C HIS A 87 -8.67 -1.89 16.92
N GLU A 88 -8.72 -3.19 17.20
CA GLU A 88 -7.66 -4.12 16.81
C GLU A 88 -7.44 -4.14 15.29
N LYS A 89 -6.16 -4.29 14.90
CA LYS A 89 -5.76 -4.47 13.51
C LYS A 89 -6.07 -5.89 13.06
N VAL A 90 -6.91 -6.02 12.03
CA VAL A 90 -7.26 -7.29 11.42
C VAL A 90 -6.49 -7.47 10.12
N GLU A 91 -5.86 -8.61 9.93
CA GLU A 91 -5.17 -8.94 8.68
C GLU A 91 -6.16 -9.16 7.52
N ILE A 92 -5.86 -8.60 6.36
CA ILE A 92 -6.62 -8.81 5.13
C ILE A 92 -6.05 -10.04 4.42
N LYS A 93 -6.77 -11.16 4.51
CA LYS A 93 -6.39 -12.42 3.86
C LYS A 93 -6.45 -12.31 2.34
N GLY A 94 -5.54 -12.99 1.65
CA GLY A 94 -5.50 -13.07 0.18
C GLY A 94 -4.87 -11.84 -0.51
N ALA A 95 -4.28 -10.92 0.24
CA ALA A 95 -3.50 -9.81 -0.30
C ALA A 95 -2.12 -10.29 -0.79
N ALA A 96 -1.63 -9.68 -1.88
CA ALA A 96 -0.33 -10.01 -2.48
C ALA A 96 0.87 -9.58 -1.59
N LEU A 97 0.64 -8.63 -0.70
CA LEU A 97 1.56 -8.19 0.35
C LEU A 97 0.78 -8.04 1.66
N PRO A 98 1.44 -8.07 2.83
CA PRO A 98 0.74 -7.98 4.11
C PRO A 98 -0.07 -6.69 4.21
N MET A 99 -1.37 -6.81 4.44
CA MET A 99 -2.27 -5.69 4.61
C MET A 99 -3.09 -5.86 5.88
N THR A 100 -3.34 -4.76 6.56
CA THR A 100 -4.16 -4.71 7.77
C THR A 100 -5.28 -3.69 7.61
N ARG A 101 -6.39 -3.97 8.29
CA ARG A 101 -7.52 -3.07 8.43
C ARG A 101 -7.69 -2.77 9.92
N GLU A 102 -7.70 -1.50 10.25
CA GLU A 102 -7.97 -0.99 11.59
C GLU A 102 -9.25 -0.15 11.53
N VAL A 103 -10.12 -0.29 12.51
CA VAL A 103 -11.32 0.56 12.59
C VAL A 103 -11.06 1.68 13.59
N TRP A 104 -11.31 2.90 13.16
CA TRP A 104 -11.20 4.09 13.99
C TRP A 104 -12.59 4.66 14.24
N GLU A 105 -12.94 4.82 15.50
CA GLU A 105 -14.21 5.37 15.97
C GLU A 105 -13.97 6.67 16.73
N TYR A 106 -14.91 7.60 16.57
CA TYR A 106 -14.92 8.87 17.27
C TYR A 106 -16.27 9.02 17.95
N VAL A 107 -16.23 9.06 19.28
CA VAL A 107 -17.43 9.11 20.13
C VAL A 107 -17.51 10.43 20.88
N GLY A 108 -18.71 10.89 21.19
CA GLY A 108 -18.92 12.07 22.02
C GLY A 108 -18.35 11.88 23.42
N GLU A 109 -17.71 12.90 23.97
CA GLU A 109 -17.18 12.86 25.34
C GLU A 109 -18.27 12.66 26.40
N SER A 110 -19.39 13.38 26.25
CA SER A 110 -20.47 13.46 27.23
C SER A 110 -21.34 12.21 27.30
N ASP A 111 -21.70 11.64 26.15
CA ASP A 111 -22.69 10.55 26.05
C ASP A 111 -22.12 9.25 25.46
N ARG A 112 -20.84 9.25 25.06
CA ARG A 112 -20.17 8.12 24.40
C ARG A 112 -20.87 7.62 23.13
N SER A 113 -21.76 8.43 22.55
CA SER A 113 -22.44 8.10 21.30
C SER A 113 -21.46 8.15 20.13
N LEU A 114 -21.62 7.23 19.17
CA LEU A 114 -20.78 7.18 17.98
C LEU A 114 -21.15 8.33 17.03
N LEU A 115 -20.20 9.23 16.74
CA LEU A 115 -20.40 10.28 15.73
C LEU A 115 -19.95 9.85 14.33
N PHE A 116 -18.76 9.26 14.22
CA PHE A 116 -18.31 8.72 12.94
C PHE A 116 -17.30 7.59 13.12
N ARG A 117 -17.26 6.74 12.12
CA ARG A 117 -16.42 5.54 12.08
C ARG A 117 -15.89 5.33 10.68
N TYR A 118 -14.63 4.95 10.57
CA TYR A 118 -14.07 4.51 9.31
C TYR A 118 -12.99 3.45 9.49
N ALA A 119 -12.69 2.75 8.40
CA ALA A 119 -11.56 1.84 8.34
C ALA A 119 -10.32 2.58 7.84
N VAL A 120 -9.18 2.33 8.47
CA VAL A 120 -7.85 2.63 7.97
C VAL A 120 -7.28 1.35 7.41
N ILE A 121 -6.76 1.41 6.18
CA ILE A 121 -6.10 0.26 5.55
C ILE A 121 -4.63 0.60 5.43
N LYS A 122 -3.79 -0.32 5.92
CA LYS A 122 -2.34 -0.22 5.85
C LYS A 122 -1.77 -1.41 5.10
N ALA A 123 -0.99 -1.13 4.06
CA ALA A 123 -0.13 -2.06 3.36
C ALA A 123 1.29 -1.98 3.94
N ASP A 124 1.92 -3.13 4.13
CA ASP A 124 3.31 -3.26 4.55
C ASP A 124 4.25 -3.44 3.34
N GLN A 125 5.51 -3.73 3.60
CA GLN A 125 6.54 -3.94 2.60
C GLN A 125 6.30 -5.18 1.74
N GLY A 126 6.67 -5.06 0.46
CA GLY A 126 6.82 -6.20 -0.43
C GLY A 126 7.94 -7.15 0.02
N PHE A 127 7.98 -8.32 -0.59
CA PHE A 127 8.97 -9.38 -0.35
C PHE A 127 10.39 -8.85 -0.45
N LEU A 128 10.73 -8.17 -1.54
CA LEU A 128 12.07 -7.60 -1.75
C LEU A 128 12.48 -6.63 -0.63
N ALA A 129 11.57 -5.70 -0.30
CA ALA A 129 11.80 -4.70 0.73
C ALA A 129 12.02 -5.33 2.11
N ARG A 130 11.23 -6.36 2.45
CA ARG A 130 11.36 -7.13 3.70
C ARG A 130 12.68 -7.92 3.77
N THR A 131 13.09 -8.56 2.68
CA THR A 131 14.29 -9.41 2.66
C THR A 131 15.57 -8.59 2.77
N VAL A 132 15.66 -7.48 2.05
CA VAL A 132 16.89 -6.68 1.96
C VAL A 132 16.87 -5.51 2.97
N ARG A 133 15.81 -5.39 3.79
CA ARG A 133 15.58 -4.30 4.75
C ARG A 133 15.78 -2.94 4.09
N LEU A 134 15.20 -2.77 2.90
CA LEU A 134 15.37 -1.57 2.11
C LEU A 134 14.64 -0.37 2.71
N ASN A 135 13.72 -0.57 3.65
CA ASN A 135 12.95 0.49 4.27
C ASN A 135 12.76 0.18 5.77
N ASP A 136 13.11 1.10 6.66
CA ASP A 136 12.84 0.94 8.09
C ASP A 136 11.40 1.33 8.46
N GLY A 137 10.70 2.01 7.55
CA GLY A 137 9.36 2.56 7.79
C GLY A 137 8.19 1.58 7.62
N GLY A 138 8.44 0.31 7.29
CA GLY A 138 7.36 -0.69 7.13
C GLY A 138 6.32 -0.33 6.06
N ASN A 139 6.71 0.42 5.03
CA ASN A 139 5.82 0.83 3.94
C ASN A 139 6.30 0.25 2.60
N PRO A 140 5.38 0.03 1.64
CA PRO A 140 5.73 -0.34 0.27
C PRO A 140 6.74 0.63 -0.35
N LEU A 141 7.58 0.13 -1.26
CA LEU A 141 8.57 0.93 -1.98
C LEU A 141 7.94 1.79 -3.06
N ILE A 142 6.94 1.28 -3.78
CA ILE A 142 6.42 1.91 -5.01
C ILE A 142 5.10 2.67 -4.83
N PHE A 143 4.47 2.63 -3.65
CA PHE A 143 3.21 3.33 -3.39
C PHE A 143 3.03 3.71 -1.91
N THR A 144 2.09 4.62 -1.62
CA THR A 144 1.76 4.99 -0.24
C THR A 144 0.91 3.90 0.41
N GLY A 145 1.47 3.20 1.38
CA GLY A 145 0.84 2.06 2.04
C GLY A 145 -0.22 2.41 3.10
N VAL A 146 -0.75 3.63 3.13
CA VAL A 146 -1.80 4.01 4.11
C VAL A 146 -2.88 4.81 3.40
N CYS A 147 -4.14 4.44 3.62
CA CYS A 147 -5.27 5.20 3.09
C CYS A 147 -6.41 5.36 4.08
N TYR A 148 -7.05 6.52 3.93
CA TYR A 148 -8.17 7.00 4.72
C TYR A 148 -9.30 7.41 3.77
N PRO A 149 -10.57 7.42 4.23
CA PRO A 149 -11.67 7.98 3.47
C PRO A 149 -11.41 9.46 3.13
N LYS A 150 -11.80 9.88 1.93
CA LYS A 150 -11.56 11.25 1.45
C LYS A 150 -12.26 12.30 2.31
N GLU A 151 -13.45 12.00 2.85
CA GLU A 151 -14.21 12.94 3.68
C GLU A 151 -13.57 13.19 5.06
N ARG A 152 -12.58 12.39 5.47
CA ARG A 152 -11.89 12.54 6.77
C ARG A 152 -11.40 13.97 6.98
N LYS A 153 -10.73 14.56 5.98
CA LYS A 153 -10.12 15.89 6.15
C LYS A 153 -11.13 16.99 6.50
N ALA A 154 -12.33 16.92 5.92
CA ALA A 154 -13.40 17.89 6.19
C ALA A 154 -13.99 17.74 7.61
N ILE A 155 -13.99 16.53 8.16
CA ILE A 155 -14.49 16.31 9.51
C ILE A 155 -13.52 16.88 10.54
N PHE A 156 -12.22 16.62 10.39
CA PHE A 156 -11.25 17.03 11.42
C PHE A 156 -11.07 18.55 11.52
N SER A 157 -11.60 19.34 10.57
CA SER A 157 -11.69 20.80 10.70
C SER A 157 -12.90 21.29 11.51
N GLU A 158 -13.89 20.44 11.78
CA GLU A 158 -15.17 20.83 12.39
C GLU A 158 -15.36 20.36 13.85
N TYR A 159 -14.46 19.50 14.36
CA TYR A 159 -14.56 18.91 15.69
C TYR A 159 -13.23 18.94 16.43
N ASN A 160 -13.30 19.05 17.76
CA ASN A 160 -12.14 19.00 18.64
C ASN A 160 -11.90 17.55 19.09
N ILE A 161 -10.71 17.03 18.86
CA ILE A 161 -10.34 15.67 19.27
C ILE A 161 -9.51 15.79 20.54
N ILE A 162 -10.02 15.20 21.61
CA ILE A 162 -9.35 15.10 22.90
C ILE A 162 -8.85 13.66 23.07
N ASN A 163 -7.63 13.53 23.59
CA ASN A 163 -6.91 12.28 23.70
C ASN A 163 -6.82 11.83 25.15
#